data_AF-X1M406-F1
#
_entry.id   AF-X1M406-F1
#
_cell.length_a   1.000
_cell.length_b   1.000
_cell.length_c   1.000
_cell.angle_alpha   90.00
_cell.angle_beta   90.00
_cell.angle_gamma   90.00
#
_symmetry.space_group_name_H-M   'P 1'
#
loop_
_entity.id
_entity.type
_entity.pdbx_description
1 polymer ?
#
loop_
_entity_poly.entity_id
_entity_poly.type
_entity_poly.pdbx_seq_one_letter_code
_entity_poly.pdbx_strand_id
1 'polypeptide(L)'
;MVMAVRHGVPMREVARKFQVALGTVQLWVRRAGDKRLDRVDFADKPCSPGVPANRTSRELEDLVLTIRRELKELSDLGEFGTEAIYREL
;
A
#
# COMPACT_ATOMS: atom_id res chain seq x y z
N MET A 1 10.15 8.45 -21.03
CA MET A 1 10.99 7.27 -20.73
C MET A 1 10.49 5.99 -21.40
N VAL A 2 9.34 5.45 -21.02
CA VAL A 2 8.80 4.19 -21.60
C VAL A 2 8.57 4.27 -23.11
N MET A 3 8.08 5.40 -23.63
CA MET A 3 7.96 5.60 -25.09
C MET A 3 9.29 5.42 -25.83
N ALA A 4 10.39 5.96 -25.29
CA ALA A 4 11.70 5.84 -25.93
C ALA A 4 12.14 4.38 -26.04
N VAL A 5 11.87 3.58 -25.00
CA VAL A 5 12.13 2.13 -25.02
C VAL A 5 11.24 1.42 -26.05
N ARG A 6 9.96 1.78 -26.16
CA ARG A 6 9.05 1.22 -27.18
C ARG A 6 9.43 1.61 -28.60
N HIS A 7 10.09 2.75 -28.79
CA HIS A 7 10.66 3.16 -30.07
C HIS A 7 12.03 2.50 -30.37
N GLY A 8 12.47 1.53 -29.56
CA GLY A 8 13.67 0.75 -29.80
C GLY A 8 14.96 1.34 -29.20
N VAL A 9 14.88 2.44 -28.44
CA VAL A 9 16.06 2.98 -27.76
C VAL A 9 16.47 2.04 -26.62
N PRO A 10 17.76 1.65 -26.50
CA PRO A 10 18.20 0.73 -25.47
C PRO A 10 17.98 1.32 -24.07
N MET A 11 17.48 0.50 -23.14
CA MET A 11 17.10 0.95 -21.78
C MET A 11 18.25 1.63 -21.02
N ARG A 12 19.51 1.22 -21.25
CA ARG A 12 20.70 1.86 -20.65
C ARG A 12 20.96 3.26 -21.16
N GLU A 13 20.64 3.53 -22.42
CA GLU A 13 20.74 4.88 -22.99
C GLU A 13 19.61 5.76 -22.49
N VAL A 14 18.40 5.22 -22.40
CA VAL A 14 17.27 5.89 -21.76
C VAL A 14 17.60 6.23 -20.30
N ALA A 15 18.18 5.31 -19.52
CA ALA A 15 18.61 5.55 -18.14
C ALA A 15 19.57 6.74 -18.03
N ARG A 16 20.61 6.78 -18.90
CA ARG A 16 21.57 7.88 -18.97
C ARG A 16 20.91 9.20 -19.38
N LYS A 17 20.04 9.19 -20.39
CA LYS A 17 19.35 10.39 -20.88
C LYS A 17 18.44 11.01 -19.83
N PHE A 18 17.74 10.18 -19.06
CA PHE A 18 16.80 10.61 -18.02
C PHE A 18 17.42 10.70 -16.62
N GLN A 19 18.73 10.43 -16.48
CA GLN A 19 19.47 10.47 -15.20
C GLN A 19 18.81 9.63 -14.09
N VAL A 20 18.36 8.43 -14.44
CA VAL A 20 17.77 7.46 -13.51
C VAL A 20 18.53 6.15 -13.53
N ALA A 21 18.40 5.36 -12.47
CA ALA A 21 18.95 4.01 -12.44
C ALA A 21 18.30 3.12 -13.50
N LEU A 22 19.05 2.16 -14.04
CA LEU A 22 18.53 1.19 -15.02
C LEU A 22 17.32 0.41 -14.48
N GLY A 23 17.37 0.03 -13.19
CA GLY A 23 16.26 -0.66 -12.52
C GLY A 23 14.96 0.13 -12.54
N THR A 24 15.04 1.46 -12.44
CA THR A 24 13.89 2.35 -12.58
C THR A 24 13.29 2.23 -13.98
N VAL A 25 14.10 2.35 -15.04
CA VAL A 25 13.62 2.18 -16.43
C VAL A 25 12.94 0.83 -16.61
N GLN A 26 13.57 -0.26 -16.14
CA GLN A 26 13.01 -1.62 -16.24
C GLN A 26 11.69 -1.76 -15.50
N LEU A 27 11.58 -1.21 -14.30
CA LEU A 27 10.34 -1.20 -13.50
C LEU A 27 9.21 -0.52 -14.27
N TRP A 28 9.44 0.67 -14.80
CA TRP A 28 8.42 1.43 -15.54
C TRP A 28 8.02 0.76 -16.85
N VAL A 29 8.96 0.15 -17.57
CA VAL A 29 8.67 -0.60 -18.80
C VAL A 29 7.84 -1.85 -18.47
N ARG A 30 8.22 -2.60 -17.43
CA ARG A 30 7.46 -3.77 -16.96
C ARG A 30 6.05 -3.38 -16.52
N ARG A 31 5.90 -2.27 -15.80
CA ARG A 31 4.61 -1.75 -15.33
C ARG A 31 3.71 -1.31 -16.50
N ALA A 32 4.29 -0.71 -17.54
CA ALA A 32 3.56 -0.30 -18.72
C ALA A 32 3.12 -1.49 -19.59
N GLY A 33 3.90 -2.58 -19.64
CA GLY A 33 3.61 -3.76 -20.46
C GLY A 33 3.29 -3.36 -21.92
N ASP A 34 2.18 -3.88 -22.46
CA ASP A 34 1.63 -3.50 -23.77
C ASP A 34 0.51 -2.45 -23.69
N LYS A 35 0.21 -1.94 -22.48
CA LYS A 35 -0.88 -0.98 -22.29
C LYS A 35 -0.55 0.36 -22.94
N ARG A 36 -1.56 1.07 -23.45
CA ARG A 36 -1.37 2.48 -23.84
C ARG A 36 -0.94 3.31 -22.62
N LEU A 37 0.00 4.23 -22.80
CA LEU A 37 0.63 4.92 -21.67
C LEU A 37 -0.33 5.80 -20.87
N ASP A 38 -1.36 6.34 -21.50
CA ASP A 38 -2.45 7.08 -20.85
C ASP A 38 -3.31 6.21 -19.91
N ARG A 39 -3.21 4.87 -20.01
CA ARG A 39 -3.90 3.90 -19.15
C ARG A 39 -2.96 3.21 -18.16
N VAL A 40 -1.69 3.57 -18.15
CA VAL A 40 -0.71 3.02 -17.20
C VAL A 40 -0.74 3.88 -15.95
N ASP A 41 -0.94 3.24 -14.81
CA ASP A 41 -0.81 3.91 -13.52
C ASP A 41 0.68 4.17 -13.23
N PHE A 42 1.07 5.44 -13.42
CA PHE A 42 2.41 5.92 -13.14
C PHE A 42 2.59 6.45 -11.71
N ALA A 43 1.62 6.25 -10.81
CA ALA A 43 1.78 6.66 -9.43
C ALA A 43 2.94 5.91 -8.76
N ASP A 44 3.67 6.60 -7.89
CA ASP A 44 4.65 5.97 -7.04
C ASP A 44 3.91 5.09 -6.03
N LYS A 45 4.02 3.78 -6.21
CA LYS A 45 3.37 2.78 -5.38
C LYS A 45 4.46 1.87 -4.84
N PRO A 46 4.51 1.65 -3.51
CA PRO A 46 5.44 0.70 -2.95
C PRO A 46 5.18 -0.68 -3.56
N CYS A 47 6.24 -1.48 -3.76
CA CYS A 47 6.11 -2.87 -4.23
C CYS A 47 5.44 -3.78 -3.19
N SER A 48 5.23 -3.29 -1.96
CA SER A 48 4.51 -4.03 -0.94
C SER A 48 3.02 -4.07 -1.27
N PRO A 49 2.32 -5.15 -0.86
CA PRO A 49 0.86 -5.14 -0.81
C PRO A 49 0.38 -3.88 -0.09
N GLY A 50 -0.70 -3.25 -0.59
CA GLY A 50 -1.29 -2.09 0.07
C GLY A 50 -1.84 -2.38 1.47
N VAL A 51 -1.89 -3.67 1.84
CA VAL A 51 -2.40 -4.17 3.11
C VAL A 51 -1.47 -5.26 3.64
N PRO A 52 -1.02 -5.21 4.91
CA PRO A 52 -0.26 -6.28 5.53
C PRO A 52 -1.02 -7.61 5.53
N ALA A 53 -0.32 -8.73 5.34
CA ALA A 53 -0.94 -10.06 5.32
C ALA A 53 -1.54 -10.47 6.68
N ASN A 54 -1.03 -9.89 7.76
CA ASN A 54 -1.49 -10.08 9.13
C ASN A 54 -2.48 -8.99 9.58
N ARG A 55 -3.11 -8.26 8.66
CA ARG A 55 -4.11 -7.26 9.01
C ARG A 55 -5.36 -7.94 9.59
N THR A 56 -5.76 -7.51 10.78
CA THR A 56 -7.01 -7.88 11.42
C THR A 56 -8.21 -7.42 10.59
N SER A 57 -9.32 -8.17 10.61
CA SER A 57 -10.53 -7.73 9.90
C SER A 57 -11.00 -6.38 10.43
N ARG A 58 -11.48 -5.52 9.54
CA ARG A 58 -11.98 -4.19 9.91
C ARG A 58 -13.13 -4.27 10.91
N GLU A 59 -13.97 -5.29 10.77
CA GLU A 59 -15.08 -5.58 11.69
C GLU A 59 -14.58 -5.82 13.11
N LEU A 60 -13.49 -6.58 13.30
CA LEU A 60 -12.93 -6.83 14.62
C LEU A 60 -12.20 -5.60 15.17
N GLU A 61 -11.52 -4.83 14.32
CA GLU A 61 -10.95 -3.52 14.70
C GLU A 61 -12.05 -2.57 15.23
N ASP A 62 -13.15 -2.45 14.48
CA ASP A 62 -14.29 -1.58 14.82
C ASP A 62 -15.01 -2.07 16.10
N LEU A 63 -15.13 -3.38 16.29
CA LEU A 63 -15.70 -3.97 17.51
C LEU A 63 -14.84 -3.66 18.74
N VAL A 64 -13.52 -3.87 18.66
CA VAL A 64 -12.57 -3.54 19.75
C VAL A 64 -12.64 -2.05 20.11
N LEU A 65 -12.72 -1.17 19.12
CA LEU A 65 -12.85 0.27 19.35
C LEU A 65 -14.18 0.64 20.01
N THR A 66 -15.26 -0.06 19.64
CA THR A 66 -16.60 0.16 20.21
C THR A 66 -16.63 -0.27 21.68
N ILE A 67 -16.21 -1.50 21.98
CA ILE A 67 -16.13 -2.02 23.36
C ILE A 67 -15.25 -1.10 24.21
N ARG A 68 -14.10 -0.65 23.70
CA ARG A 68 -13.21 0.26 24.42
C ARG A 68 -13.88 1.58 24.76
N ARG A 69 -14.70 2.12 23.85
CA ARG A 69 -15.45 3.36 24.09
C ARG A 69 -16.53 3.13 25.17
N GLU A 70 -17.28 2.05 25.05
CA GLU A 70 -18.34 1.69 26.01
C GLU A 70 -17.78 1.46 27.41
N LEU A 71 -16.70 0.69 27.54
CA LEU A 71 -16.02 0.49 28.82
C LEU A 71 -15.52 1.80 29.42
N LYS A 72 -15.04 2.74 28.60
CA LYS A 72 -14.57 4.04 29.09
C LYS A 72 -15.72 4.93 29.58
N GLU A 73 -16.88 4.87 28.94
CA GLU A 73 -18.00 5.76 29.21
C GLU A 73 -18.96 5.20 30.27
N LEU A 74 -19.10 3.88 30.34
CA LEU A 74 -20.14 3.19 31.10
C LEU A 74 -19.62 2.30 32.22
N SER A 75 -18.33 1.94 32.22
CA SER A 75 -17.78 1.06 33.27
C SER A 75 -17.53 1.81 34.56
N ASP A 76 -18.23 1.42 35.61
CA ASP A 76 -17.99 1.90 36.99
C ASP A 76 -16.60 1.49 37.51
N LEU A 77 -16.00 0.44 36.93
CA LEU A 77 -14.68 -0.07 37.30
C LEU A 77 -13.54 0.73 36.65
N GLY A 78 -13.82 1.50 35.59
CA GLY A 78 -12.82 2.28 34.85
C GLY A 78 -11.80 1.44 34.07
N GLU A 79 -12.01 0.13 33.95
CA GLU A 79 -11.14 -0.77 33.18
C GLU A 79 -11.51 -0.73 31.69
N PHE A 80 -10.60 -0.24 30.84
CA PHE A 80 -10.75 -0.18 29.38
C PHE A 80 -9.51 -0.72 28.63
N GLY A 81 -8.70 -1.53 29.34
CA GLY A 81 -7.50 -2.16 28.81
C GLY A 81 -7.79 -3.42 28.00
N THR A 82 -6.75 -4.05 27.46
CA THR A 82 -6.86 -5.24 26.60
C THR A 82 -7.64 -6.38 27.26
N GLU A 83 -7.36 -6.69 28.52
CA GLU A 83 -8.06 -7.75 29.26
C GLU A 83 -9.55 -7.46 29.45
N ALA A 84 -9.91 -6.19 29.71
CA ALA A 84 -11.31 -5.81 29.86
C ALA A 84 -12.06 -5.92 28.53
N ILE A 85 -11.43 -5.49 27.43
CA ILE A 85 -11.98 -5.66 26.09
C ILE A 85 -12.12 -7.15 25.74
N TYR A 86 -11.14 -7.97 26.11
CA TYR A 86 -11.15 -9.40 25.84
C TYR A 86 -12.28 -10.15 26.56
N ARG A 87 -12.74 -9.67 27.72
CA ARG A 87 -13.89 -10.24 28.44
C ARG A 87 -15.24 -9.94 27.79
N GLU A 88 -15.32 -8.87 26.99
CA GLU A 88 -16.53 -8.41 26.31
C GLU A 88 -16.60 -8.85 24.83
N LEU A 89 -15.54 -9.49 24.32
CA LEU A 89 -15.48 -10.09 22.98
C LEU A 89 -16.14 -11.48 22.95
#